data_AF-A0A936XUY6-F1
#
_entry.id   AF-A0A936XUY6-F1
#
_cell.length_a   1.000
_cell.length_b   1.000
_cell.length_c   1.000
_cell.angle_alpha   90.00
_cell.angle_beta   90.00
_cell.angle_gamma   90.00
#
_symmetry.space_group_name_H-M   'P 1'
#
loop_
_entity.id
_entity.type
_entity.pdbx_description
1 polymer ?
#
loop_
_entity_poly.entity_id
_entity_poly.type
_entity_poly.pdbx_seq_one_letter_code
_entity_poly.pdbx_strand_id
1 'polypeptide(L)'
;MNRSLVTEKLTAIFRTVFNDEGIELRDDLTANEVANWDSLTHMLMIGEVEKEFSIKFKLKELGKLEDVKSLIDLIEHKMNS
;
A
#
# COMPACT_ATOMS: atom_id res chain seq x y z
N MET A 1 -7.32 -12.45 -5.73
CA MET A 1 -7.22 -11.24 -6.59
C MET A 1 -5.91 -11.29 -7.37
N ASN A 2 -5.78 -10.61 -8.52
CA ASN A 2 -4.55 -10.65 -9.33
C ASN A 2 -3.62 -9.48 -8.95
N ARG A 3 -2.32 -9.73 -8.80
CA ARG A 3 -1.28 -8.73 -8.46
C ARG A 3 -1.40 -7.43 -9.24
N SER A 4 -1.66 -7.50 -10.55
CA SER A 4 -1.80 -6.32 -11.40
C SER A 4 -2.95 -5.41 -10.94
N LEU A 5 -4.12 -5.99 -10.61
CA LEU A 5 -5.27 -5.23 -10.12
C LEU A 5 -5.02 -4.61 -8.74
N VAL A 6 -4.30 -5.32 -7.86
CA VAL A 6 -3.91 -4.80 -6.55
C VAL A 6 -2.99 -3.60 -6.72
N THR A 7 -2.00 -3.72 -7.62
CA THR A 7 -1.03 -2.67 -7.91
C THR A 7 -1.71 -1.43 -8.50
N GLU A 8 -2.64 -1.59 -9.45
CA GLU A 8 -3.39 -0.47 -10.04
C GLU A 8 -4.20 0.30 -8.97
N LYS A 9 -4.92 -0.42 -8.11
CA LYS A 9 -5.67 0.20 -7.01
C LYS A 9 -4.78 0.89 -5.99
N LEU A 10 -3.69 0.24 -5.59
CA LEU A 10 -2.71 0.86 -4.70
C LEU A 10 -2.10 2.11 -5.32
N THR A 11 -1.85 2.12 -6.64
CA THR A 11 -1.32 3.29 -7.35
C THR A 11 -2.24 4.48 -7.18
N ALA A 12 -3.55 4.29 -7.36
CA ALA A 12 -4.52 5.36 -7.14
C ALA A 12 -4.54 5.86 -5.68
N ILE A 13 -4.45 4.96 -4.70
CA ILE A 13 -4.38 5.32 -3.27
C ILE A 13 -3.13 6.13 -2.98
N PHE A 14 -1.96 5.67 -3.44
CA PHE A 14 -0.69 6.36 -3.23
C PHE A 14 -0.73 7.77 -3.83
N ARG A 15 -1.17 7.90 -5.09
CA ARG A 15 -1.32 9.20 -5.75
C ARG A 15 -2.22 10.15 -4.95
N THR A 16 -3.30 9.62 -4.37
CA THR A 16 -4.25 10.40 -3.56
C THR A 16 -3.67 10.80 -2.20
N VAL A 17 -3.05 9.85 -1.48
CA VAL A 17 -2.54 10.05 -0.12
C VAL A 17 -1.29 10.93 -0.11
N PHE A 18 -0.38 10.71 -1.06
CA PHE A 18 0.85 11.49 -1.21
C PHE A 18 0.66 12.75 -2.08
N ASN A 19 -0.54 12.93 -2.65
CA ASN A 19 -0.89 14.03 -3.55
C ASN A 19 0.14 14.20 -4.69
N ASP A 20 0.51 13.09 -5.31
CA ASP A 20 1.52 13.01 -6.35
C ASP A 20 1.06 12.05 -7.45
N GLU A 21 0.58 12.60 -8.57
CA GLU A 21 0.10 11.82 -9.73
C GLU A 21 1.23 11.13 -10.51
N GLY A 22 2.49 11.52 -10.27
CA GLY A 22 3.67 10.93 -10.90
C GLY A 22 4.12 9.63 -10.24
N ILE A 23 3.53 9.24 -9.10
CA ILE A 23 3.88 7.99 -8.45
C ILE A 23 3.50 6.82 -9.36
N GLU A 24 4.51 6.03 -9.71
CA GLU A 24 4.39 4.72 -10.33
C GLU A 24 4.80 3.66 -9.32
N LEU A 25 3.85 2.78 -9.03
CA LEU A 25 3.98 1.81 -7.97
C LEU A 25 4.71 0.59 -8.50
N ARG A 26 5.89 0.32 -7.95
CA ARG A 26 6.78 -0.79 -8.29
C ARG A 26 7.08 -1.61 -7.05
N ASP A 27 7.33 -2.91 -7.22
CA ASP A 27 7.54 -3.85 -6.11
C ASP A 27 8.67 -3.40 -5.15
N ASP A 28 9.72 -2.77 -5.69
CA ASP A 28 10.87 -2.28 -4.94
C ASP A 28 10.73 -0.83 -4.42
N LEU A 29 9.57 -0.19 -4.61
CA LEU A 29 9.33 1.16 -4.12
C LEU A 29 9.28 1.14 -2.59
N THR A 30 10.07 2.02 -1.99
CA THR A 30 10.13 2.18 -0.53
C THR A 30 9.73 3.58 -0.09
N ALA A 31 9.40 3.74 1.19
CA ALA A 31 9.11 5.04 1.80
C ALA A 31 10.24 6.06 1.65
N ASN A 32 11.48 5.60 1.48
CA ASN A 32 12.63 6.49 1.27
C ASN A 32 12.65 7.16 -0.11
N GLU A 33 11.93 6.60 -1.09
CA GLU A 33 11.93 7.10 -2.47
C GLU A 33 10.72 7.98 -2.79
N VAL A 34 9.67 7.90 -1.98
CA VAL A 34 8.47 8.70 -2.14
C VAL A 34 8.54 9.91 -1.20
N ALA A 35 8.58 11.09 -1.79
CA ALA A 35 8.48 12.33 -1.03
C ALA A 35 7.13 12.37 -0.29
N ASN A 36 7.14 12.84 0.95
CA ASN A 36 5.98 12.85 1.86
C ASN A 36 5.53 11.48 2.39
N TRP A 37 6.29 10.39 2.15
CA TRP A 37 6.02 9.13 2.83
C TRP A 37 6.64 9.09 4.22
N ASP A 38 5.84 9.50 5.20
CA ASP A 38 6.14 9.52 6.64
C ASP A 38 5.20 8.60 7.44
N SER A 39 5.32 8.59 8.77
CA SER A 39 4.47 7.76 9.64
C SER A 39 2.98 8.11 9.56
N LEU A 40 2.62 9.37 9.29
CA LEU A 40 1.23 9.83 9.23
C LEU A 40 0.58 9.39 7.93
N THR A 41 1.21 9.69 6.81
CA THR A 41 0.78 9.27 5.48
C THR A 41 0.80 7.75 5.32
N HIS A 42 1.75 7.05 5.96
CA HIS A 42 1.71 5.59 6.05
C HIS A 42 0.43 5.10 6.73
N MET A 43 0.03 5.67 7.87
CA MET A 43 -1.23 5.29 8.53
C MET A 43 -2.46 5.62 7.68
N LEU A 44 -2.48 6.77 7.00
CA LEU A 44 -3.57 7.14 6.09
C LEU A 44 -3.68 6.18 4.91
N MET A 45 -2.54 5.84 4.28
CA MET A 45 -2.46 4.88 3.19
C MET A 45 -3.01 3.52 3.63
N ILE A 46 -2.58 3.02 4.79
CA ILE A 46 -3.08 1.76 5.34
C ILE A 46 -4.60 1.80 5.55
N GLY A 47 -5.15 2.90 6.07
CA GLY A 47 -6.60 3.05 6.25
C GLY A 47 -7.38 3.06 4.93
N GLU A 48 -6.87 3.74 3.90
CA GLU A 48 -7.49 3.73 2.57
C GLU A 48 -7.40 2.34 1.91
N VAL A 49 -6.29 1.63 2.09
CA VAL A 49 -6.14 0.24 1.62
C VAL A 49 -7.12 -0.70 2.32
N GLU A 50 -7.24 -0.62 3.64
CA GLU A 50 -8.21 -1.41 4.41
C GLU A 50 -9.64 -1.21 3.89
N LYS A 51 -10.00 0.04 3.57
CA LYS A 51 -11.30 0.40 3.04
C LYS A 51 -11.51 -0.09 1.61
N GLU A 52 -10.55 0.16 0.71
CA GLU A 52 -10.63 -0.19 -0.71
C GLU A 52 -10.71 -1.71 -0.93
N PHE A 53 -9.95 -2.47 -0.16
CA PHE A 53 -9.93 -3.93 -0.24
C PHE A 53 -10.87 -4.61 0.77
N SER A 54 -11.55 -3.84 1.63
CA SER A 54 -12.40 -4.35 2.71
C SER A 54 -11.68 -5.36 3.62
N ILE A 55 -10.39 -5.12 3.90
CA ILE A 55 -9.53 -5.94 4.75
C ILE A 55 -9.16 -5.19 6.04
N LYS A 56 -8.62 -5.92 7.02
CA LYS A 56 -8.02 -5.33 8.22
C LYS A 56 -6.62 -5.88 8.45
N PHE A 57 -5.68 -4.97 8.66
CA PHE A 57 -4.31 -5.27 9.04
C PHE A 57 -4.15 -5.27 10.56
N LYS A 58 -3.33 -6.19 11.04
CA LYS A 58 -2.90 -6.23 12.43
C LYS A 58 -1.63 -5.42 12.58
N LEU A 59 -1.42 -4.81 13.75
CA LEU A 59 -0.17 -4.11 14.11
C LEU A 59 1.10 -4.92 13.78
N LYS A 60 1.07 -6.24 14.00
CA LYS A 60 2.19 -7.15 13.68
C LYS A 60 2.47 -7.30 12.18
N GLU A 61 1.45 -7.12 11.35
CA GLU A 61 1.58 -7.17 9.88
C GLU A 61 2.14 -5.83 9.38
N LEU A 62 1.67 -4.71 9.93
CA LEU A 62 2.18 -3.37 9.61
C LEU A 62 3.67 -3.22 9.93
N GLY A 63 4.13 -3.78 11.05
CA GLY A 63 5.55 -3.76 11.40
C GLY A 63 6.46 -4.57 10.46
N LYS A 64 5.91 -5.31 9.50
CA LYS A 64 6.66 -6.04 8.45
C LYS A 64 6.56 -5.38 7.08
N LEU A 65 5.84 -4.27 6.96
CA LEU A 65 5.72 -3.52 5.71
C LEU A 65 6.94 -2.63 5.54
N GLU A 66 7.96 -3.13 4.84
CA GLU A 66 9.19 -2.38 4.55
C GLU A 66 9.16 -1.78 3.13
N ASP A 67 8.46 -2.44 2.22
CA ASP A 67 8.34 -2.09 0.81
C ASP A 67 6.91 -2.31 0.30
N VAL A 68 6.65 -1.78 -0.90
CA VAL A 68 5.38 -1.98 -1.61
C VAL A 68 5.10 -3.46 -1.85
N LYS A 69 6.11 -4.25 -2.21
CA LYS A 69 5.95 -5.67 -2.51
C LYS A 69 5.30 -6.40 -1.32
N SER A 70 5.78 -6.14 -0.11
CA SER A 70 5.28 -6.71 1.14
C SER A 70 3.82 -6.32 1.38
N LEU A 71 3.43 -5.09 1.01
CA LEU A 71 2.04 -4.65 1.07
C LEU A 71 1.15 -5.39 0.06
N ILE A 72 1.58 -5.50 -1.19
CA ILE A 72 0.86 -6.23 -2.24
C ILE A 72 0.68 -7.69 -1.83
N ASP A 73 1.76 -8.36 -1.44
CA ASP A 73 1.75 -9.77 -1.05
C ASP A 73 0.82 -10.00 0.15
N LEU A 74 0.78 -9.07 1.11
CA LEU A 74 -0.12 -9.14 2.27
C LEU A 74 -1.59 -8.97 1.88
N ILE A 75 -1.91 -8.04 0.97
CA ILE A 75 -3.27 -7.86 0.44
C ILE A 75 -3.70 -9.11 -0.33
N GLU A 76 -2.84 -9.64 -1.19
CA GLU A 76 -3.11 -10.87 -1.94
C GLU A 76 -3.39 -12.04 -1.00
N HIS A 77 -2.58 -12.20 0.05
CA HIS A 77 -2.80 -13.23 1.07
C HIS A 77 -4.14 -13.05 1.78
N LYS A 78 -4.55 -11.82 2.11
CA LYS A 78 -5.83 -11.54 2.78
C LYS A 78 -7.03 -11.78 1.87
N MET A 79 -6.90 -11.46 0.58
CA MET A 79 -7.97 -11.59 -0.41
C MET A 79 -8.15 -13.02 -0.91
N ASN A 80 -7.15 -13.89 -0.74
CA ASN A 80 -7.19 -15.29 -1.14
C ASN A 80 -7.36 -16.26 0.05
N SER A 81 -7.43 -15.73 1.29
CA SER A 81 -7.62 -16.51 2.53
C SER A 81 -9.06 -16.43 3.02
#